data_AF-A0A4R5P4M4-F1
#
_entry.id   AF-A0A4R5P4M4-F1
#
_cell.length_a   1.000
_cell.length_b   1.000
_cell.length_c   1.000
_cell.angle_alpha   90.00
_cell.angle_beta   90.00
_cell.angle_gamma   90.00
#
_symmetry.space_group_name_H-M   'P 1'
#
loop_
_entity.id
_entity.type
_entity.pdbx_description
1 polymer ?
#
loop_
_entity_poly.entity_id
_entity_poly.type
_entity_poly.pdbx_seq_one_letter_code
_entity_poly.pdbx_strand_id
1 'polypeptide(L)'
;MVAYFHGGVPGKTPGDRLYSANELGLQFEYNLPWFQGNGARYDHNKVYLSSHLGTAIGYAARYRDRVGNPLPGWVYEVEPVGPVEPDPDYGAGAIPGLALYCSGAVVVNVIERDVWLSEREQNEAIWPHLYWEVDRPVHAEDGTLLPSDQMLGAGVTQAYVDILPKWIGLSEIDGNGRMTVEGVSIQPPDVLARFDHLNLVDRGHIVKITDRRSRPNRLGCTCGGEFADRYAAAGHKIDMDKLAVIAERHQPDGVTQDQLMQLWVNVVAFRSRSQWRWFFDHQN
;
A
#
# COMPACT_ATOMS: atom_id res chain seq x y z
N MET A 1 7.40 10.02 -32.84
CA MET A 1 6.07 10.57 -32.49
C MET A 1 5.81 10.13 -31.06
N VAL A 2 5.32 11.02 -30.18
CA VAL A 2 4.99 10.65 -28.80
C VAL A 2 3.62 9.99 -28.81
N ALA A 3 3.50 8.79 -28.27
CA ALA A 3 2.21 8.13 -28.08
C ALA A 3 1.54 8.66 -26.80
N TYR A 4 0.22 8.85 -26.85
CA TYR A 4 -0.58 9.23 -25.70
C TYR A 4 -1.54 8.10 -25.35
N PHE A 5 -1.75 7.91 -24.05
CA PHE A 5 -2.59 6.85 -23.50
C PHE A 5 -3.68 7.45 -22.62
N HIS A 6 -4.84 6.79 -22.64
CA HIS A 6 -5.97 7.09 -21.77
C HIS A 6 -6.48 5.79 -21.15
N GLY A 7 -6.60 5.75 -19.83
CA GLY A 7 -7.22 4.67 -19.09
C GLY A 7 -8.58 5.10 -18.54
N GLY A 8 -9.63 4.34 -18.81
CA GLY A 8 -10.96 4.72 -18.33
C GLY A 8 -12.08 3.87 -18.88
N VAL A 9 -13.13 4.53 -19.36
CA VAL A 9 -14.40 3.90 -19.75
C VAL A 9 -14.20 2.76 -20.76
N PRO A 10 -14.71 1.55 -20.49
CA PRO A 10 -14.59 0.42 -21.41
C PRO A 10 -15.50 0.58 -22.64
N GLY A 11 -15.25 -0.26 -23.67
CA GLY A 11 -16.15 -0.40 -24.82
C GLY A 11 -15.91 0.55 -25.98
N LYS A 12 -14.82 1.34 -25.99
CA LYS A 12 -14.45 2.17 -27.14
C LYS A 12 -13.64 1.38 -28.17
N THR A 13 -13.71 1.83 -29.41
CA THR A 13 -13.04 1.24 -30.58
C THR A 13 -12.25 2.31 -31.34
N PRO A 14 -11.28 1.91 -32.17
CA PRO A 14 -10.55 2.87 -33.02
C PRO A 14 -11.49 3.76 -33.85
N GLY A 15 -11.23 5.07 -33.82
CA GLY A 15 -12.07 6.10 -34.43
C GLY A 15 -13.09 6.74 -33.48
N ASP A 16 -13.39 6.13 -32.32
CA ASP A 16 -14.28 6.73 -31.34
C ASP A 16 -13.64 7.95 -30.68
N ARG A 17 -14.46 8.98 -30.43
CA ARG A 17 -14.05 10.16 -29.64
C ARG A 17 -14.23 9.90 -28.15
N LEU A 18 -13.20 10.27 -27.39
CA LEU A 18 -13.24 10.48 -25.95
C LEU A 18 -13.72 11.90 -25.66
N TYR A 19 -14.75 11.97 -24.82
CA TYR A 19 -15.40 13.21 -24.42
C TYR A 19 -15.02 13.53 -22.98
N SER A 20 -14.96 14.83 -22.68
CA SER A 20 -14.79 15.32 -21.31
C SER A 20 -15.97 14.94 -20.41
N ALA A 21 -15.79 14.99 -19.09
CA ALA A 21 -16.89 14.71 -18.15
C ALA A 21 -18.09 15.64 -18.35
N ASN A 22 -17.85 16.92 -18.62
CA ASN A 22 -18.90 17.90 -18.88
C ASN A 22 -19.70 17.56 -20.15
N GLU A 23 -19.05 17.17 -21.24
CA GLU A 23 -19.73 16.72 -22.47
C GLU A 23 -20.59 15.46 -22.24
N LEU A 24 -20.21 14.62 -21.29
CA LEU A 24 -20.98 13.44 -20.88
C LEU A 24 -22.09 13.74 -19.85
N GLY A 25 -22.22 15.01 -19.42
CA GLY A 25 -23.15 15.41 -18.36
C GLY A 25 -22.80 14.85 -16.98
N LEU A 26 -21.53 14.48 -16.76
CA LEU A 26 -21.03 13.99 -15.49
C LEU A 26 -20.51 15.14 -14.64
N GLN A 27 -20.96 15.21 -13.39
CA GLN A 27 -20.38 16.08 -12.36
C GLN A 27 -19.52 15.20 -11.45
N PHE A 28 -18.23 15.48 -11.38
CA PHE A 28 -17.30 14.79 -10.50
C PHE A 28 -16.62 15.81 -9.60
N GLU A 29 -16.65 15.59 -8.29
CA GLU A 29 -15.89 16.35 -7.30
C GLU A 29 -14.86 15.41 -6.68
N TYR A 30 -13.57 15.78 -6.74
CA TYR A 30 -12.53 15.06 -6.02
C TYR A 30 -12.62 15.39 -4.52
N ASN A 31 -13.33 14.54 -3.77
CA ASN A 31 -13.35 14.60 -2.31
C ASN A 31 -12.22 13.73 -1.72
N LEU A 32 -10.96 13.96 -2.10
CA LEU A 32 -9.80 13.30 -1.48
C LEU A 32 -9.23 14.20 -0.38
N PRO A 33 -9.34 13.82 0.92
CA PRO A 33 -8.96 14.66 2.05
C PRO A 33 -7.48 15.09 2.06
N TRP A 34 -6.58 14.30 1.46
CA TRP A 34 -5.14 14.58 1.43
C TRP A 34 -4.69 15.49 0.28
N PHE A 35 -5.57 15.83 -0.67
CA PHE A 35 -5.30 16.81 -1.73
C PHE A 35 -5.67 18.26 -1.34
N GLN A 36 -6.02 18.48 -0.06
CA GLN A 36 -6.50 19.76 0.47
C GLN A 36 -5.40 20.84 0.64
N GLY A 37 -4.22 20.62 0.05
CA GLY A 37 -3.07 21.51 0.11
C GLY A 37 -2.90 22.48 -1.05
N ASN A 38 -3.82 22.53 -2.04
CA ASN A 38 -3.93 23.64 -3.04
C ASN A 38 -5.20 23.61 -3.90
N GLY A 39 -6.17 22.73 -3.58
CA GLY A 39 -7.38 22.54 -4.37
C GLY A 39 -7.06 21.87 -5.70
N ALA A 40 -7.11 20.54 -5.74
CA ALA A 40 -7.08 19.79 -7.01
C ALA A 40 -8.15 20.37 -7.94
N ARG A 41 -7.75 20.90 -9.09
CA ARG A 41 -8.61 21.57 -10.06
C ARG A 41 -8.85 20.62 -11.22
N TYR A 42 -9.51 19.51 -10.92
CA TYR A 42 -10.07 18.68 -11.98
C TYR A 42 -10.97 19.54 -12.88
N ASP A 43 -10.50 19.83 -14.08
CA ASP A 43 -11.27 20.51 -15.12
C ASP A 43 -12.15 19.49 -15.84
N HIS A 44 -13.45 19.55 -15.58
CA HIS A 44 -14.45 18.69 -16.20
C HIS A 44 -14.59 18.90 -17.72
N ASN A 45 -13.96 19.93 -18.31
CA ASN A 45 -14.00 20.22 -19.75
C ASN A 45 -12.84 19.56 -20.51
N LYS A 46 -11.99 18.79 -19.83
CA LYS A 46 -10.80 18.20 -20.41
C LYS A 46 -10.85 16.68 -20.43
N VAL A 47 -10.07 16.10 -21.33
CA VAL A 47 -9.73 14.67 -21.36
C VAL A 47 -8.29 14.53 -20.92
N TYR A 48 -8.06 13.72 -19.90
CA TYR A 48 -6.74 13.50 -19.31
C TYR A 48 -6.02 12.36 -20.01
N LEU A 49 -4.72 12.53 -20.22
CA LEU A 49 -3.84 11.68 -20.99
C LEU A 49 -2.52 11.48 -20.24
N SER A 50 -1.75 10.47 -20.65
CA SER A 50 -0.36 10.31 -20.24
C SER A 50 0.48 9.78 -21.39
N SER A 51 1.76 10.13 -21.46
CA SER A 51 2.73 9.44 -22.32
C SER A 51 3.25 8.14 -21.69
N HIS A 52 2.92 7.88 -20.42
CA HIS A 52 3.30 6.68 -19.70
C HIS A 52 2.16 5.65 -19.69
N LEU A 53 2.39 4.49 -20.31
CA LEU A 53 1.38 3.43 -20.42
C LEU A 53 0.92 2.93 -19.04
N GLY A 54 1.85 2.74 -18.09
CA GLY A 54 1.51 2.28 -16.74
C GLY A 54 0.55 3.22 -16.00
N THR A 55 0.68 4.53 -16.20
CA THR A 55 -0.24 5.52 -15.63
C THR A 55 -1.66 5.30 -16.16
N ALA A 56 -1.80 5.10 -17.48
CA ALA A 56 -3.10 4.79 -18.08
C ALA A 56 -3.66 3.45 -17.58
N ILE A 57 -2.83 2.40 -17.43
CA ILE A 57 -3.24 1.10 -16.86
C ILE A 57 -3.79 1.29 -15.44
N GLY A 58 -3.06 1.95 -14.55
CA GLY A 58 -3.52 2.10 -13.17
C GLY A 58 -4.75 3.00 -13.03
N TYR A 59 -4.95 4.00 -13.89
CA TYR A 59 -6.23 4.74 -13.95
C TYR A 59 -7.38 3.91 -14.51
N ALA A 60 -7.15 3.05 -15.52
CA ALA A 60 -8.17 2.12 -16.01
C ALA A 60 -8.65 1.17 -14.90
N ALA A 61 -7.74 0.68 -14.05
CA ALA A 61 -8.08 -0.15 -12.90
C ALA A 61 -8.93 0.57 -11.82
N ARG A 62 -8.97 1.91 -11.83
CA ARG A 62 -9.78 2.73 -10.91
C ARG A 62 -11.17 3.05 -11.43
N TYR A 63 -11.54 2.52 -12.60
CA TYR A 63 -12.83 2.80 -13.20
C TYR A 63 -13.99 2.34 -12.30
N ARG A 64 -15.04 3.16 -12.28
CA ARG A 64 -16.27 2.91 -11.52
C ARG A 64 -17.47 3.16 -12.42
N ASP A 65 -18.54 2.40 -12.19
CA ASP A 65 -19.82 2.66 -12.82
C ASP A 65 -20.47 3.95 -12.29
N ARG A 66 -21.62 4.33 -12.84
CA ARG A 66 -22.36 5.54 -12.43
C ARG A 66 -22.88 5.50 -10.98
N VAL A 67 -22.98 4.31 -10.39
CA VAL A 67 -23.42 4.11 -9.00
C VAL A 67 -22.21 4.06 -8.05
N GLY A 68 -20.99 4.06 -8.59
CA GLY A 68 -19.74 4.03 -7.84
C GLY A 68 -19.18 2.63 -7.63
N ASN A 69 -19.77 1.58 -8.20
CA ASN A 69 -19.23 0.22 -8.08
C ASN A 69 -17.94 0.11 -8.91
N PRO A 70 -16.89 -0.52 -8.38
CA PRO A 70 -15.67 -0.76 -9.15
C PRO A 70 -15.95 -1.70 -10.32
N LEU A 71 -15.51 -1.31 -11.51
CA LEU A 71 -15.58 -2.09 -12.74
C LEU A 71 -14.23 -2.01 -13.46
N PRO A 72 -13.82 -3.06 -14.19
CA PRO A 72 -12.57 -2.99 -14.92
C PRO A 72 -12.68 -1.98 -16.06
N GLY A 73 -11.72 -1.06 -16.15
CA GLY A 73 -11.58 -0.11 -17.24
C GLY A 73 -10.74 -0.68 -18.39
N TRP A 74 -10.66 0.07 -19.49
CA TRP A 74 -9.82 -0.26 -20.64
C TRP A 74 -8.76 0.82 -20.86
N VAL A 75 -7.67 0.45 -21.54
CA VAL A 75 -6.57 1.35 -21.91
C VAL A 75 -6.54 1.53 -23.41
N TYR A 76 -6.41 2.78 -23.82
CA TYR A 76 -6.39 3.20 -25.22
C TYR A 76 -5.11 3.95 -25.53
N GLU A 77 -4.57 3.74 -26.72
CA GLU A 77 -3.71 4.72 -27.38
C GLU A 77 -4.61 5.71 -28.11
N VAL A 78 -4.31 7.01 -27.98
CA VAL A 78 -5.19 8.08 -28.43
C VAL A 78 -4.43 9.18 -29.16
N GLU A 79 -5.12 9.82 -30.10
CA GLU A 79 -4.67 11.04 -30.76
C GLU A 79 -5.40 12.24 -30.14
N PRO A 80 -4.70 13.18 -29.50
CA PRO A 80 -5.33 14.36 -28.91
C PRO A 80 -5.97 15.26 -29.97
N VAL A 81 -7.14 15.82 -29.63
CA VAL A 81 -7.81 16.86 -30.39
C VAL A 81 -7.46 18.21 -29.78
N GLY A 82 -6.66 18.98 -30.52
CA GLY A 82 -6.16 20.28 -30.10
C GLY A 82 -4.86 20.20 -29.29
N PRO A 83 -4.46 21.32 -28.63
CA PRO A 83 -3.24 21.37 -27.84
C PRO A 83 -3.28 20.37 -26.67
N VAL A 84 -2.11 19.80 -26.39
CA VAL A 84 -1.85 18.99 -25.20
C VAL A 84 -1.13 19.89 -24.20
N GLU A 85 -1.68 20.00 -23.00
CA GLU A 85 -1.19 20.87 -21.94
C GLU A 85 -0.84 20.04 -20.69
N PRO A 86 0.19 20.43 -19.91
CA PRO A 86 0.44 19.83 -18.60
C PRO A 86 -0.74 20.03 -17.65
N ASP A 87 -1.05 19.01 -16.86
CA ASP A 87 -2.05 19.09 -15.79
C ASP A 87 -1.59 20.07 -14.69
N PRO A 88 -2.34 21.16 -14.38
CA PRO A 88 -1.96 22.11 -13.36
C PRO A 88 -1.86 21.51 -11.96
N ASP A 89 -2.50 20.36 -11.71
CA ASP A 89 -2.52 19.72 -10.39
C ASP A 89 -1.15 19.14 -10.00
N TYR A 90 -0.29 18.88 -10.98
CA TYR A 90 1.01 18.26 -10.77
C TYR A 90 2.17 19.27 -10.73
N GLY A 91 1.90 20.57 -10.95
CA GLY A 91 2.89 21.65 -10.87
C GLY A 91 4.10 21.50 -11.80
N ALA A 92 5.11 22.37 -11.61
CA ALA A 92 6.28 22.43 -12.50
C ALA A 92 7.32 21.32 -12.28
N GLY A 93 7.22 20.56 -11.18
CA GLY A 93 8.14 19.48 -10.82
C GLY A 93 7.79 18.11 -11.40
N ALA A 94 6.59 17.97 -11.99
CA ALA A 94 6.13 16.71 -12.53
C ALA A 94 6.95 16.23 -13.73
N ILE A 95 7.07 14.91 -13.86
CA ILE A 95 7.74 14.28 -14.99
C ILE A 95 7.03 14.72 -16.30
N PRO A 96 7.75 15.30 -17.27
CA PRO A 96 7.15 15.75 -18.52
C PRO A 96 6.38 14.63 -19.23
N GLY A 97 5.14 14.94 -19.63
CA GLY A 97 4.27 14.01 -20.34
C GLY A 97 3.46 13.05 -19.47
N LEU A 98 3.72 13.02 -18.16
CA LEU A 98 3.08 12.05 -17.28
C LEU A 98 1.64 12.41 -16.92
N ALA A 99 1.36 13.69 -16.70
CA ALA A 99 0.05 14.25 -16.41
C ALA A 99 -0.28 15.31 -17.44
N LEU A 100 -1.16 14.99 -18.38
CA LEU A 100 -1.51 15.84 -19.51
C LEU A 100 -3.02 15.90 -19.66
N TYR A 101 -3.51 16.94 -20.32
CA TYR A 101 -4.88 16.97 -20.79
C TYR A 101 -5.01 17.70 -22.13
N CYS A 102 -6.17 17.52 -22.76
CA CYS A 102 -6.57 18.20 -23.99
C CYS A 102 -8.09 18.39 -24.03
N SER A 103 -8.61 19.03 -25.08
CA SER A 103 -10.06 19.27 -25.26
C SER A 103 -10.86 18.00 -25.58
N GLY A 104 -10.21 16.98 -26.13
CA GLY A 104 -10.80 15.70 -26.49
C GLY A 104 -9.74 14.81 -27.11
N ALA A 105 -10.02 13.53 -27.32
CA ALA A 105 -9.07 12.63 -27.98
C ALA A 105 -9.81 11.61 -28.85
N VAL A 106 -9.15 11.05 -29.86
CA VAL A 106 -9.70 9.98 -30.70
C VAL A 106 -8.94 8.70 -30.38
N VAL A 107 -9.65 7.59 -30.16
CA VAL A 107 -9.03 6.29 -29.94
C VAL A 107 -8.36 5.84 -31.23
N VAL A 108 -7.07 5.54 -31.16
CA VAL A 108 -6.28 5.00 -32.27
C VAL A 108 -6.19 3.48 -32.14
N ASN A 109 -5.98 2.99 -30.92
CA ASN A 109 -5.88 1.57 -30.64
C ASN A 109 -6.42 1.22 -29.24
N VAL A 110 -6.88 -0.02 -29.06
CA VAL A 110 -7.21 -0.59 -27.75
C VAL A 110 -6.00 -1.39 -27.29
N ILE A 111 -5.31 -0.90 -26.27
CA ILE A 111 -4.07 -1.51 -25.76
C ILE A 111 -4.38 -2.63 -24.79
N GLU A 112 -5.32 -2.41 -23.88
CA GLU A 112 -5.66 -3.38 -22.84
C GLU A 112 -7.16 -3.32 -22.52
N ARG A 113 -7.74 -4.48 -22.25
CA ARG A 113 -9.16 -4.64 -21.90
C ARG A 113 -9.26 -5.26 -20.52
N ASP A 114 -10.36 -4.92 -19.85
CA ASP A 114 -10.79 -5.50 -18.59
C ASP A 114 -9.71 -5.47 -17.50
N VAL A 115 -9.05 -4.31 -17.35
CA VAL A 115 -7.93 -4.11 -16.43
C VAL A 115 -8.45 -4.17 -14.99
N TRP A 116 -7.95 -5.15 -14.22
CA TRP A 116 -8.28 -5.34 -12.82
C TRP A 116 -6.99 -5.49 -12.00
N LEU A 117 -6.72 -4.49 -11.16
CA LEU A 117 -5.50 -4.44 -10.35
C LEU A 117 -5.86 -4.20 -8.88
N SER A 118 -5.17 -4.90 -7.98
CA SER A 118 -5.13 -4.55 -6.55
C SER A 118 -4.53 -3.15 -6.36
N GLU A 119 -4.76 -2.52 -5.20
CA GLU A 119 -4.22 -1.18 -4.92
C GLU A 119 -2.69 -1.12 -5.08
N ARG A 120 -1.97 -2.18 -4.68
CA ARG A 120 -0.51 -2.24 -4.82
C ARG A 120 -0.06 -2.33 -6.27
N GLU A 121 -0.73 -3.16 -7.07
CA GLU A 121 -0.47 -3.24 -8.52
C GLU A 121 -0.84 -1.92 -9.23
N GLN A 122 -1.88 -1.23 -8.77
CA GLN A 122 -2.18 0.11 -9.26
C GLN A 122 -1.05 1.07 -8.95
N ASN A 123 -0.58 1.12 -7.69
CA ASN A 123 0.52 1.99 -7.27
C ASN A 123 1.81 1.69 -8.03
N GLU A 124 2.10 0.41 -8.28
CA GLU A 124 3.22 0.00 -9.13
C GLU A 124 3.04 0.51 -10.57
N ALA A 125 1.86 0.35 -11.17
CA ALA A 125 1.63 0.81 -12.54
C ALA A 125 1.73 2.34 -12.67
N ILE A 126 1.23 3.10 -11.68
CA ILE A 126 1.20 4.56 -11.73
C ILE A 126 2.34 5.23 -10.95
N TRP A 127 3.33 4.49 -10.45
CA TRP A 127 4.29 5.02 -9.48
C TRP A 127 4.95 6.35 -9.86
N PRO A 128 5.29 6.63 -11.14
CA PRO A 128 5.91 7.91 -11.47
C PRO A 128 4.96 9.09 -11.21
N HIS A 129 3.66 8.83 -11.03
CA HIS A 129 2.56 9.78 -10.97
C HIS A 129 2.02 10.00 -9.56
N LEU A 130 2.49 9.24 -8.55
CA LEU A 130 2.04 9.42 -7.17
C LEU A 130 2.98 10.33 -6.40
N TYR A 131 2.44 11.47 -5.96
CA TYR A 131 3.20 12.51 -5.26
C TYR A 131 2.49 12.97 -3.98
N TRP A 132 3.26 13.25 -2.94
CA TRP A 132 2.80 13.97 -1.75
C TRP A 132 2.65 15.47 -2.02
N GLU A 133 3.62 16.02 -2.76
CA GLU A 133 3.73 17.42 -3.19
C GLU A 133 4.33 17.43 -4.61
N VAL A 134 4.26 18.56 -5.32
CA VAL A 134 4.65 18.74 -6.74
C VAL A 134 5.97 18.06 -7.16
N ASP A 135 6.92 17.86 -6.25
CA ASP A 135 8.24 17.28 -6.49
C ASP A 135 8.61 16.12 -5.56
N ARG A 136 7.68 15.62 -4.73
CA ARG A 136 7.96 14.56 -3.75
C ARG A 136 7.15 13.29 -4.02
N PRO A 137 7.73 12.27 -4.67
CA PRO A 137 7.02 11.04 -4.97
C PRO A 137 6.65 10.26 -3.70
N VAL A 138 5.56 9.49 -3.77
CA VAL A 138 5.09 8.62 -2.68
C VAL A 138 5.95 7.37 -2.58
N HIS A 139 6.43 6.84 -3.71
CA HIS A 139 7.25 5.63 -3.75
C HIS A 139 8.56 5.88 -4.50
N ALA A 140 9.61 5.18 -4.09
CA ALA A 140 10.82 5.00 -4.89
C ALA A 140 10.54 4.03 -6.06
N GLU A 141 11.45 3.98 -7.04
CA GLU A 141 11.34 3.10 -8.22
C GLU A 141 11.19 1.62 -7.86
N ASP A 142 11.75 1.19 -6.71
CA ASP A 142 11.64 -0.19 -6.22
C ASP A 142 10.38 -0.48 -5.40
N GLY A 143 9.45 0.49 -5.30
CA GLY A 143 8.22 0.41 -4.54
C GLY A 143 8.35 0.70 -3.05
N THR A 144 9.51 1.14 -2.57
CA THR A 144 9.67 1.60 -1.19
C THR A 144 8.84 2.85 -0.95
N LEU A 145 8.05 2.88 0.12
CA LEU A 145 7.36 4.08 0.55
C LEU A 145 8.37 5.18 0.93
N LEU A 146 8.26 6.35 0.34
CA LEU A 146 8.97 7.55 0.75
C LEU A 146 8.08 8.31 1.74
N PRO A 147 8.43 8.38 3.04
CA PRO A 147 7.55 8.98 4.04
C PRO A 147 7.24 10.45 3.75
N SER A 148 6.01 10.88 4.00
CA SER A 148 5.63 12.30 4.01
C SER A 148 6.21 13.02 5.22
N ASP A 149 6.20 14.36 5.24
CA ASP A 149 6.64 15.12 6.42
C ASP A 149 5.79 14.87 7.66
N GLN A 150 4.50 14.58 7.47
CA GLN A 150 3.64 14.18 8.58
C GLN A 150 4.12 12.85 9.19
N MET A 151 4.46 11.87 8.36
CA MET A 151 4.98 10.58 8.82
C MET A 151 6.33 10.74 9.54
N LEU A 152 7.24 11.55 8.98
CA LEU A 152 8.52 11.86 9.60
C LEU A 152 8.33 12.59 10.94
N GLY A 153 7.42 13.56 11.00
CA GLY A 153 7.05 14.28 12.23
C GLY A 153 6.40 13.38 13.29
N ALA A 154 5.68 12.34 12.86
CA ALA A 154 5.18 11.27 13.72
C ALA A 154 6.26 10.21 14.07
N GLY A 155 7.51 10.43 13.67
CA GLY A 155 8.66 9.61 14.02
C GLY A 155 8.84 8.35 13.16
N VAL A 156 8.25 8.25 11.97
CA VAL A 156 8.47 7.10 11.07
C VAL A 156 9.96 6.99 10.72
N THR A 157 10.55 5.83 11.00
CA THR A 157 11.98 5.56 10.81
C THR A 157 12.25 4.79 9.51
N GLN A 158 13.47 4.89 8.99
CA GLN A 158 13.89 4.10 7.83
C GLN A 158 13.77 2.59 8.10
N ALA A 159 14.12 2.13 9.30
CA ALA A 159 13.99 0.73 9.68
C ALA A 159 12.54 0.22 9.57
N TYR A 160 11.55 1.07 9.88
CA TYR A 160 10.14 0.73 9.67
C TYR A 160 9.77 0.71 8.18
N VAL A 161 10.23 1.71 7.41
CA VAL A 161 10.02 1.78 5.96
C VAL A 161 10.57 0.55 5.24
N ASP A 162 11.77 0.10 5.62
CA ASP A 162 12.46 -1.04 4.99
C ASP A 162 11.70 -2.36 5.14
N ILE A 163 10.83 -2.47 6.14
CA ILE A 163 10.04 -3.67 6.41
C ILE A 163 8.59 -3.55 5.91
N LEU A 164 8.17 -2.39 5.42
CA LEU A 164 6.85 -2.23 4.82
C LEU A 164 6.71 -3.06 3.53
N PRO A 165 5.50 -3.52 3.20
CA PRO A 165 5.23 -4.04 1.87
C PRO A 165 5.57 -3.01 0.80
N LYS A 166 6.16 -3.46 -0.31
CA LYS A 166 6.35 -2.62 -1.49
C LYS A 166 5.00 -2.20 -2.06
N TRP A 167 4.95 -0.99 -2.63
CA TRP A 167 3.76 -0.39 -3.23
C TRP A 167 2.59 -0.24 -2.26
N ILE A 168 2.85 -0.21 -0.95
CA ILE A 168 1.81 -0.05 0.08
C ILE A 168 0.91 1.15 -0.24
N GLY A 169 -0.39 0.91 -0.16
CA GLY A 169 -1.42 1.91 -0.46
C GLY A 169 -1.66 2.88 0.67
N LEU A 170 -2.13 4.08 0.32
CA LEU A 170 -2.52 5.10 1.31
C LEU A 170 -3.82 4.74 2.03
N SER A 171 -4.56 3.73 1.56
CA SER A 171 -5.67 3.14 2.31
C SER A 171 -5.21 2.17 3.41
N GLU A 172 -3.97 1.69 3.33
CA GLU A 172 -3.37 0.72 4.25
C GLU A 172 -2.55 1.38 5.36
N ILE A 173 -2.17 2.66 5.20
CA ILE A 173 -1.30 3.39 6.13
C ILE A 173 -1.80 4.82 6.34
N ASP A 174 -1.92 5.26 7.59
CA ASP A 174 -2.32 6.63 7.92
C ASP A 174 -1.16 7.64 7.84
N GLY A 175 -1.47 8.92 8.03
CA GLY A 175 -0.46 10.00 8.04
C GLY A 175 0.57 9.90 9.18
N ASN A 176 0.38 9.01 10.16
CA ASN A 176 1.34 8.75 11.24
C ASN A 176 2.17 7.47 10.99
N GLY A 177 1.99 6.82 9.84
CA GLY A 177 2.65 5.57 9.49
C GLY A 177 2.02 4.31 10.12
N ARG A 178 0.80 4.41 10.67
CA ARG A 178 0.10 3.28 11.32
C ARG A 178 -0.76 2.53 10.32
N MET A 179 -0.89 1.22 10.52
CA MET A 179 -1.66 0.37 9.62
C MET A 179 -3.14 0.65 9.82
N THR A 180 -3.86 0.78 8.72
CA THR A 180 -5.30 1.01 8.73
C THR A 180 -6.04 0.11 7.76
N VAL A 181 -7.36 0.03 7.94
CA VAL A 181 -8.32 -0.48 6.96
C VAL A 181 -9.35 0.61 6.76
N GLU A 182 -9.43 1.14 5.55
CA GLU A 182 -10.35 2.23 5.21
C GLU A 182 -10.16 3.47 6.13
N GLY A 183 -8.91 3.76 6.50
CA GLY A 183 -8.55 4.88 7.38
C GLY A 183 -8.82 4.63 8.87
N VAL A 184 -9.29 3.44 9.25
CA VAL A 184 -9.50 3.05 10.65
C VAL A 184 -8.32 2.24 11.16
N SER A 185 -7.77 2.62 12.32
CA SER A 185 -6.71 1.85 12.99
C SER A 185 -7.17 0.43 13.31
N ILE A 186 -6.28 -0.55 13.10
CA ILE A 186 -6.59 -1.96 13.23
C ILE A 186 -5.91 -2.61 14.44
N GLN A 187 -6.41 -3.77 14.86
CA GLN A 187 -5.90 -4.48 16.02
C GLN A 187 -4.56 -5.18 15.71
N PRO A 188 -3.72 -5.48 16.72
CA PRO A 188 -2.40 -6.10 16.51
C PRO A 188 -2.38 -7.35 15.60
N PRO A 189 -3.37 -8.28 15.64
CA PRO A 189 -3.41 -9.40 14.70
C PRO A 189 -3.53 -8.97 13.23
N ASP A 190 -4.34 -7.94 12.96
CA ASP A 190 -4.57 -7.41 11.61
C ASP A 190 -3.36 -6.61 11.11
N VAL A 191 -2.69 -5.90 12.02
CA VAL A 191 -1.40 -5.27 11.72
C VAL A 191 -0.39 -6.33 11.28
N LEU A 192 -0.20 -7.41 12.04
CA LEU A 192 0.77 -8.46 11.66
C LEU A 192 0.43 -9.11 10.32
N ALA A 193 -0.85 -9.22 9.94
CA ALA A 193 -1.23 -9.76 8.65
C ALA A 193 -0.70 -8.92 7.47
N ARG A 194 -0.50 -7.60 7.67
CA ARG A 194 0.13 -6.73 6.66
C ARG A 194 1.63 -6.98 6.49
N PHE A 195 2.25 -7.72 7.41
CA PHE A 195 3.67 -8.06 7.41
C PHE A 195 3.94 -9.53 7.08
N ASP A 196 3.00 -10.23 6.45
CA ASP A 196 3.17 -11.65 6.09
C ASP A 196 4.28 -11.90 5.06
N HIS A 197 4.74 -10.86 4.35
CA HIS A 197 5.94 -10.91 3.51
C HIS A 197 7.23 -10.98 4.32
N LEU A 198 7.22 -10.54 5.58
CA LEU A 198 8.33 -10.71 6.50
C LEU A 198 8.25 -12.12 7.09
N ASN A 199 9.27 -12.93 6.85
CA ASN A 199 9.43 -14.22 7.53
C ASN A 199 9.79 -14.01 9.01
N LEU A 200 8.89 -13.43 9.82
CA LEU A 200 9.13 -13.08 11.23
C LEU A 200 9.38 -14.28 12.12
N VAL A 201 8.97 -15.48 11.69
CA VAL A 201 9.11 -16.72 12.45
C VAL A 201 10.06 -17.65 11.72
N ASP A 202 11.19 -17.95 12.33
CA ASP A 202 12.11 -18.96 11.84
C ASP A 202 11.47 -20.35 11.97
N ARG A 203 11.20 -21.00 10.83
CA ARG A 203 10.59 -22.33 10.77
C ARG A 203 11.58 -23.47 10.98
N GLY A 204 12.89 -23.22 10.90
CA GLY A 204 13.95 -24.18 11.21
C GLY A 204 14.10 -24.45 12.71
N HIS A 205 13.73 -23.48 13.55
CA HIS A 205 13.74 -23.61 15.00
C HIS A 205 12.42 -24.19 15.53
N ILE A 206 12.45 -25.47 15.91
CA ILE A 206 11.31 -26.19 16.49
C ILE A 206 11.51 -26.29 17.99
N VAL A 207 10.70 -25.55 18.75
CA VAL A 207 10.71 -25.56 20.22
C VAL A 207 9.68 -26.56 20.74
N LYS A 208 10.04 -27.28 21.81
CA LYS A 208 9.16 -28.22 22.52
C LYS A 208 9.42 -28.16 24.02
N ILE A 209 8.46 -28.62 24.81
CA ILE A 209 8.69 -28.88 26.24
C ILE A 209 9.51 -30.16 26.36
N THR A 210 10.73 -30.07 26.91
CA THR A 210 11.66 -31.18 27.10
C THR A 210 11.49 -31.84 28.47
N ASP A 211 11.13 -31.07 29.50
CA ASP A 211 10.79 -31.59 30.81
C ASP A 211 9.51 -30.95 31.34
N ARG A 212 8.44 -31.75 31.46
CA ARG A 212 7.14 -31.33 32.01
C ARG A 212 7.05 -31.41 33.53
N ARG A 213 8.04 -32.04 34.17
CA ARG A 213 8.06 -32.25 35.63
C ARG A 213 8.76 -31.09 36.34
N SER A 214 9.64 -30.36 35.64
CA SER A 214 10.26 -29.17 36.18
C SER A 214 9.26 -28.02 36.36
N ARG A 215 9.57 -27.10 37.27
CA ARG A 215 8.82 -25.86 37.51
C ARG A 215 9.81 -24.69 37.55
N PRO A 216 9.85 -23.82 36.52
CA PRO A 216 9.06 -23.87 35.29
C PRO A 216 9.39 -25.09 34.40
N ASN A 217 8.47 -25.47 33.51
CA ASN A 217 8.71 -26.52 32.50
C ASN A 217 9.93 -26.16 31.63
N ARG A 218 10.87 -27.10 31.39
CA ARG A 218 12.01 -26.82 30.50
C ARG A 218 11.59 -26.88 29.05
N LEU A 219 12.03 -25.89 28.27
CA LEU A 219 11.84 -25.80 26.83
C LEU A 219 13.18 -26.06 26.14
N GLY A 220 13.15 -26.77 25.01
CA GLY A 220 14.32 -27.03 24.18
C GLY A 220 14.00 -26.81 22.70
N CYS A 221 14.99 -26.35 21.96
CA CYS A 221 14.94 -26.18 20.51
C CYS A 221 15.77 -27.26 19.79
N THR A 222 15.40 -27.58 18.55
CA THR A 222 16.15 -28.50 17.67
C THR A 222 17.59 -28.08 17.38
N CYS A 223 17.92 -26.81 17.54
CA CYS A 223 19.30 -26.30 17.42
C CYS A 223 20.16 -26.54 18.69
N GLY A 224 19.57 -27.08 19.76
CA GLY A 224 20.24 -27.27 21.05
C GLY A 224 20.02 -26.15 22.08
N GLY A 225 19.28 -25.09 21.74
CA GLY A 225 18.93 -24.03 22.70
C GLY A 225 18.01 -24.55 23.81
N GLU A 226 18.26 -24.15 25.05
CA GLU A 226 17.45 -24.48 26.24
C GLU A 226 16.90 -23.21 26.90
N PHE A 227 15.66 -23.25 27.36
CA PHE A 227 14.97 -22.10 27.93
C PHE A 227 14.13 -22.50 29.14
N ALA A 228 14.14 -21.65 30.17
CA ALA A 228 13.27 -21.76 31.34
C ALA A 228 12.02 -20.86 31.24
N ASP A 229 12.02 -19.91 30.30
CA ASP A 229 10.94 -18.95 30.07
C ASP A 229 10.43 -19.05 28.63
N ARG A 230 9.10 -18.98 28.46
CA ARG A 230 8.47 -19.10 27.14
C ARG A 230 8.72 -17.90 26.24
N TYR A 231 8.91 -16.69 26.79
CA TYR A 231 9.20 -15.50 25.98
C TYR A 231 10.64 -15.50 25.50
N ALA A 232 11.59 -15.99 26.30
CA ALA A 232 12.96 -16.26 25.87
C ALA A 232 13.00 -17.29 24.72
N ALA A 233 12.26 -18.39 24.84
CA ALA A 233 12.14 -19.37 23.77
C ALA A 233 11.44 -18.82 22.52
N ALA A 234 10.47 -17.92 22.68
CA ALA A 234 9.81 -17.25 21.57
C ALA A 234 10.74 -16.28 20.86
N GLY A 235 11.49 -15.46 21.60
CA GLY A 235 12.48 -14.53 21.06
C GLY A 235 13.62 -15.22 20.32
N HIS A 236 13.92 -16.48 20.66
CA HIS A 236 14.85 -17.30 19.89
C HIS A 236 14.32 -17.68 18.49
N LYS A 237 13.00 -17.73 18.31
CA LYS A 237 12.33 -18.17 17.08
C LYS A 237 11.82 -17.00 16.23
N ILE A 238 11.63 -15.84 16.83
CA ILE A 238 11.08 -14.64 16.20
C ILE A 238 12.22 -13.70 15.83
N ASP A 239 12.13 -13.07 14.67
CA ASP A 239 12.93 -11.89 14.35
C ASP A 239 12.48 -10.71 15.23
N MET A 240 13.08 -10.63 16.43
CA MET A 240 12.68 -9.68 17.47
C MET A 240 12.97 -8.24 17.09
N ASP A 241 13.96 -8.00 16.23
CA ASP A 241 14.31 -6.66 15.76
C ASP A 241 13.20 -6.11 14.87
N LYS A 242 12.73 -6.89 13.88
CA LYS A 242 11.60 -6.48 13.03
C LYS A 242 10.30 -6.39 13.84
N LEU A 243 10.07 -7.32 14.76
CA LEU A 243 8.86 -7.28 15.59
C LEU A 243 8.83 -6.03 16.48
N ALA A 244 9.97 -5.62 17.05
CA ALA A 244 10.06 -4.40 17.86
C ALA A 244 9.76 -3.15 17.03
N VAL A 245 10.29 -3.07 15.80
CA VAL A 245 10.02 -1.96 14.88
C VAL A 245 8.53 -1.86 14.51
N ILE A 246 7.86 -2.99 14.27
CA ILE A 246 6.40 -3.03 14.09
C ILE A 246 5.70 -2.56 15.37
N ALA A 247 6.06 -3.15 16.51
CA ALA A 247 5.41 -2.92 17.78
C ALA A 247 5.43 -1.45 18.22
N GLU A 248 6.57 -0.79 18.08
CA GLU A 248 6.77 0.63 18.41
C GLU A 248 5.81 1.54 17.63
N ARG A 249 5.62 1.27 16.33
CA ARG A 249 4.73 2.09 15.49
C ARG A 249 3.26 1.96 15.89
N HIS A 250 2.86 0.76 16.29
CA HIS A 250 1.47 0.39 16.58
C HIS A 250 1.21 0.24 18.09
N GLN A 251 2.01 0.93 18.92
CA GLN A 251 1.94 0.86 20.37
C GLN A 251 0.60 1.42 20.90
N PRO A 252 -0.13 0.68 21.75
CA PRO A 252 -1.22 1.23 22.54
C PRO A 252 -0.71 2.17 23.63
N ASP A 253 -1.44 3.24 23.92
CA ASP A 253 -1.07 4.21 24.95
C ASP A 253 -0.93 3.57 26.34
N GLY A 254 0.10 3.98 27.09
CA GLY A 254 0.30 3.58 28.50
C GLY A 254 0.89 2.19 28.74
N VAL A 255 1.37 1.50 27.70
CA VAL A 255 1.98 0.17 27.80
C VAL A 255 3.50 0.26 27.86
N THR A 256 4.15 -0.48 28.77
CA THR A 256 5.63 -0.54 28.82
C THR A 256 6.20 -1.34 27.64
N GLN A 257 7.48 -1.13 27.31
CA GLN A 257 8.13 -1.87 26.21
C GLN A 257 8.04 -3.40 26.40
N ASP A 258 8.23 -3.88 27.63
CA ASP A 258 8.12 -5.32 27.94
C ASP A 258 6.70 -5.85 27.73
N GLN A 259 5.69 -5.11 28.20
CA GLN A 259 4.29 -5.49 28.01
C GLN A 259 3.90 -5.48 26.52
N LEU A 260 4.40 -4.49 25.77
CA LEU A 260 4.21 -4.37 24.35
C LEU A 260 4.82 -5.59 23.63
N MET A 261 6.07 -5.94 23.90
CA MET A 261 6.70 -7.10 23.26
C MET A 261 6.01 -8.41 23.62
N GLN A 262 5.57 -8.60 24.87
CA GLN A 262 4.78 -9.77 25.24
C GLN A 262 3.45 -9.85 24.47
N LEU A 263 2.76 -8.72 24.29
CA LEU A 263 1.55 -8.65 23.48
C LEU A 263 1.82 -9.14 22.05
N TRP A 264 2.82 -8.59 21.37
CA TRP A 264 3.12 -8.96 19.98
C TRP A 264 3.60 -10.41 19.84
N VAL A 265 4.42 -10.92 20.77
CA VAL A 265 4.79 -12.34 20.80
C VAL A 265 3.55 -13.23 20.96
N ASN A 266 2.60 -12.85 21.83
CA ASN A 266 1.34 -13.59 21.98
C ASN A 266 0.53 -13.60 20.68
N VAL A 267 0.48 -12.48 19.95
CA VAL A 267 -0.22 -12.38 18.65
C VAL A 267 0.45 -13.31 17.63
N VAL A 268 1.79 -13.29 17.51
CA VAL A 268 2.55 -14.20 16.64
C VAL A 268 2.23 -15.66 16.97
N ALA A 269 2.28 -16.02 18.26
CA ALA A 269 2.02 -17.38 18.71
C ALA A 269 0.58 -17.83 18.43
N PHE A 270 -0.39 -16.92 18.56
CA PHE A 270 -1.80 -17.21 18.33
C PHE A 270 -2.12 -17.49 16.85
N ARG A 271 -1.54 -16.71 15.92
CA ARG A 271 -1.74 -16.89 14.47
C ARG A 271 -1.34 -18.28 13.97
N SER A 272 -0.37 -18.93 14.62
CA SER A 272 0.10 -20.27 14.28
C SER A 272 0.04 -21.23 15.47
N ARG A 273 -1.10 -21.24 16.20
CA ARG A 273 -1.27 -21.95 17.47
C ARG A 273 -0.76 -23.40 17.48
N SER A 274 -0.91 -24.14 16.38
CA SER A 274 -0.41 -25.52 16.27
C SER A 274 1.12 -25.62 16.40
N GLN A 275 1.86 -24.67 15.84
CA GLN A 275 3.34 -24.59 15.91
C GLN A 275 3.83 -24.03 17.26
N TRP A 276 2.96 -23.33 17.98
CA TRP A 276 3.26 -22.63 19.23
C TRP A 276 2.61 -23.29 20.45
N ARG A 277 2.17 -24.54 20.34
CA ARG A 277 1.52 -25.25 21.45
C ARG A 277 2.35 -25.24 22.73
N TRP A 278 3.67 -25.38 22.62
CA TRP A 278 4.60 -25.31 23.76
C TRP A 278 4.55 -23.98 24.51
N PHE A 279 4.23 -22.89 23.83
CA PHE A 279 4.16 -21.55 24.41
C PHE A 279 2.93 -21.40 25.32
N PHE A 280 1.80 -21.98 24.91
CA PHE A 280 0.56 -21.98 25.68
C PHE A 280 0.53 -23.07 26.76
N ASP A 281 1.17 -24.22 26.51
CA ASP A 281 1.25 -25.34 27.44
C ASP A 281 2.38 -25.17 28.50
N HIS A 282 3.23 -24.13 28.36
CA HIS A 282 4.28 -23.83 29.33
C HIS A 282 3.67 -23.42 30.68
N GLN A 283 4.21 -23.99 31.76
CA GLN A 283 3.78 -23.73 33.13
C GLN A 283 4.97 -23.17 33.90
N ASN A 284 4.73 -22.03 34.56
CA ASN A 284 5.69 -21.39 35.44
C ASN A 284 5.86 -22.17 36.75
#